data_AF-A0A821UXL5-F1
#
_entry.id   AF-A0A821UXL5-F1
#
_cell.length_a   1.000
_cell.length_b   1.000
_cell.length_c   1.000
_cell.angle_alpha   90.00
_cell.angle_beta   90.00
_cell.angle_gamma   90.00
#
_symmetry.space_group_name_H-M   'P 1'
#
loop_
_entity.id
_entity.type
_entity.pdbx_description
1 polymer ?
#
loop_
_entity_poly.entity_id
_entity_poly.type
_entity_poly.pdbx_seq_one_letter_code
_entity_poly.pdbx_strand_id
1 'polypeptide(L)'
;KLPGLTETSSIGASGFDKEGYVYYPTNCTQGKKCPIHVALHGCLQGKWRIGDVFAKKTGYLEVAELNNVIILFPQIIATQTDPSNKDGCWDWWGYGSPNYANKLGAQMAGVKKMIDCLRAINAALNA
;
A
#
# COMPACT_ATOMS: atom_id res chain seq x y z
N LYS A 1 18.41 1.59 1.29
CA LYS A 1 17.92 2.30 2.49
C LYS A 1 18.25 3.78 2.33
N LEU A 2 17.25 4.65 2.35
CA LEU A 2 17.43 6.10 2.43
C LEU A 2 17.38 6.52 3.92
N PRO A 3 18.14 7.52 4.36
CA PRO A 3 18.12 7.98 5.74
C PRO A 3 16.83 8.77 6.08
N GLY A 4 16.24 8.52 7.25
CA GLY A 4 15.20 9.38 7.83
C GLY A 4 13.80 8.79 8.08
N LEU A 5 13.65 7.49 8.34
CA LEU A 5 12.36 6.93 8.81
C LEU A 5 12.37 6.76 10.32
N THR A 6 11.54 7.54 11.02
CA THR A 6 11.15 7.29 12.41
C THR A 6 10.14 6.15 12.44
N GLU A 7 10.42 5.13 13.26
CA GLU A 7 9.49 4.02 13.49
C GLU A 7 8.22 4.53 14.16
N THR A 8 7.09 4.47 13.47
CA THR A 8 5.78 4.50 14.13
C THR A 8 5.34 3.06 14.37
N SER A 9 5.69 2.56 15.56
CA SER A 9 5.17 1.30 16.07
C SER A 9 3.68 1.45 16.38
N SER A 10 2.84 0.88 15.52
CA SER A 10 1.80 -0.04 16.00
C SER A 10 1.45 -0.98 14.85
N ILE A 11 1.77 -2.27 15.00
CA ILE A 11 0.98 -3.31 14.33
C ILE A 11 -0.35 -3.30 15.10
N GLY A 12 -1.16 -2.26 14.88
CA GLY A 12 -2.53 -2.20 15.37
C GLY A 12 -3.39 -3.17 14.59
N ALA A 13 -4.66 -3.32 14.98
CA ALA A 13 -5.66 -4.23 14.38
C ALA A 13 -5.81 -4.19 12.84
N SER A 14 -5.11 -3.29 12.14
CA SER A 14 -5.10 -3.18 10.68
C SER A 14 -4.23 -4.23 9.98
N GLY A 15 -3.19 -4.79 10.63
CA GLY A 15 -2.31 -5.80 10.02
C GLY A 15 -1.39 -5.28 8.91
N PHE A 16 -1.22 -3.97 8.75
CA PHE A 16 -0.25 -3.44 7.78
C PHE A 16 1.19 -3.80 8.15
N ASP A 17 2.01 -4.07 7.14
CA ASP A 17 3.47 -4.07 7.27
C ASP A 17 3.97 -2.65 7.55
N LYS A 18 5.16 -2.53 8.17
CA LYS A 18 5.83 -1.24 8.42
C LYS A 18 6.23 -0.54 7.11
N GLU A 19 6.41 -1.29 6.03
CA GLU A 19 6.85 -0.78 4.74
C GLU A 19 5.90 -1.21 3.60
N GLY A 20 5.69 -0.30 2.64
CA GLY A 20 5.01 -0.59 1.38
C GLY A 20 5.80 -0.07 0.19
N TYR A 21 5.28 -0.26 -1.02
CA TYR A 21 5.92 0.22 -2.25
C TYR A 21 5.06 1.26 -2.96
N VAL A 22 5.73 2.17 -3.66
CA VAL A 22 5.11 3.09 -4.61
C VAL A 22 5.97 3.17 -5.85
N TYR A 23 5.34 3.15 -7.02
CA TYR A 23 5.98 3.44 -8.29
C TYR A 23 5.55 4.81 -8.80
N TYR A 24 6.53 5.67 -9.06
CA TYR A 24 6.34 6.98 -9.65
C TYR A 24 6.85 6.98 -11.09
N PRO A 25 5.97 7.15 -12.09
CA PRO A 25 6.39 7.29 -13.47
C PRO A 25 7.29 8.51 -13.68
N THR A 26 8.20 8.44 -14.65
CA THR A 26 9.20 9.50 -14.91
C THR A 26 8.54 10.87 -15.05
N ASN A 27 7.51 10.98 -15.90
CA ASN A 27 6.79 12.24 -16.11
C ASN A 27 6.08 12.76 -14.84
N CYS A 28 5.63 11.88 -13.94
CA CYS A 28 5.01 12.29 -12.69
C CYS A 28 6.02 12.93 -11.74
N THR A 29 7.28 12.47 -11.75
CA THR A 29 8.36 13.09 -10.99
C THR A 29 8.77 14.46 -11.54
N GLN A 30 8.43 14.75 -12.80
CA GLN A 30 8.74 16.00 -13.50
C GLN A 30 7.59 17.02 -13.45
N GLY A 31 6.64 16.87 -12.52
CA GLY A 31 5.56 17.85 -12.35
C GLY A 31 4.33 17.59 -13.23
N LYS A 32 4.20 16.40 -13.84
CA LYS A 32 2.93 16.01 -14.47
C LYS A 32 1.92 15.61 -13.41
N LYS A 33 0.70 16.13 -13.51
CA LYS A 33 -0.43 15.64 -12.72
C LYS A 33 -0.77 14.21 -13.12
N CYS A 34 -0.63 13.28 -12.18
CA CYS A 34 -0.82 11.85 -12.40
C CYS A 34 -1.93 11.28 -11.52
N PRO A 35 -2.84 10.45 -12.06
CA PRO A 35 -3.76 9.65 -11.26
C PRO A 35 -3.00 8.61 -10.44
N ILE A 36 -3.66 8.10 -9.39
CA ILE A 36 -3.13 7.04 -8.53
C ILE A 36 -4.01 5.79 -8.71
N HIS A 37 -3.37 4.64 -8.93
CA HIS A 37 -3.98 3.32 -8.86
C HIS A 37 -3.42 2.56 -7.65
N VAL A 38 -4.28 1.83 -6.93
CA VAL A 38 -3.88 1.00 -5.80
C VAL A 38 -3.95 -0.46 -6.22
N ALA A 39 -2.81 -1.14 -6.20
CA ALA A 39 -2.71 -2.57 -6.49
C ALA A 39 -2.51 -3.34 -5.19
N LEU A 40 -3.52 -4.14 -4.81
CA LEU A 40 -3.52 -4.92 -3.58
C LEU A 40 -3.04 -6.34 -3.88
N HIS A 41 -2.03 -6.81 -3.15
CA HIS A 41 -1.57 -8.19 -3.26
C HIS A 41 -2.56 -9.18 -2.65
N GLY A 42 -2.52 -10.45 -3.07
CA GLY A 42 -3.29 -11.53 -2.45
C GLY A 42 -2.66 -12.06 -1.15
N CYS A 43 -3.32 -13.04 -0.54
CA CYS A 43 -2.72 -13.81 0.56
C CYS A 43 -1.39 -14.43 0.14
N LEU A 44 -0.44 -14.56 1.06
CA LEU A 44 0.94 -15.06 0.83
C LEU A 44 1.75 -14.27 -0.20
N GLN A 45 1.25 -13.13 -0.68
CA GLN A 45 1.92 -12.27 -1.66
C GLN A 45 2.42 -10.94 -1.06
N GLY A 46 2.35 -10.80 0.26
CA GLY A 46 2.92 -9.65 0.95
C GLY A 46 4.45 -9.66 0.92
N LYS A 47 5.04 -8.49 1.13
CA LYS A 47 6.48 -8.24 1.21
C LYS A 47 7.20 -9.21 2.14
N TRP A 48 6.61 -9.49 3.29
CA TRP A 48 7.14 -10.43 4.28
C TRP A 48 7.38 -11.84 3.72
N ARG A 49 6.67 -12.23 2.66
CA ARG A 49 6.74 -13.58 2.07
C ARG A 49 7.47 -13.63 0.73
N ILE A 50 7.18 -12.70 -0.17
CA ILE A 50 7.72 -12.72 -1.54
C ILE A 50 8.50 -11.46 -1.91
N GLY A 51 8.84 -10.61 -0.93
CA GLY A 51 9.56 -9.37 -1.18
C GLY A 51 8.82 -8.44 -2.14
N ASP A 52 9.52 -7.94 -3.16
CA ASP A 52 8.96 -7.00 -4.14
C ASP A 52 8.36 -7.68 -5.38
N VAL A 53 8.22 -9.01 -5.38
CA VAL A 53 7.76 -9.78 -6.55
C VAL A 53 6.40 -9.31 -7.04
N PHE A 54 5.41 -9.11 -6.16
CA PHE A 54 4.10 -8.60 -6.56
C PHE A 54 4.20 -7.20 -7.18
N ALA A 55 5.05 -6.32 -6.65
CA ALA A 55 5.20 -4.97 -7.18
C ALA A 55 5.93 -4.96 -8.55
N LYS A 56 6.90 -5.85 -8.76
CA LYS A 56 7.77 -5.86 -9.94
C LYS A 56 7.36 -6.78 -11.08
N LYS A 57 6.54 -7.82 -10.82
CA LYS A 57 6.33 -8.93 -11.78
C LYS A 57 4.88 -9.10 -12.24
N THR A 58 4.00 -8.19 -11.87
CA THR A 58 2.57 -8.19 -12.20
C THR A 58 2.21 -7.36 -13.43
N GLY A 59 3.18 -6.64 -14.02
CA GLY A 59 2.97 -5.80 -15.21
C GLY A 59 2.47 -4.38 -14.91
N TYR A 60 2.21 -4.03 -13.64
CA TYR A 60 1.71 -2.70 -13.29
C TYR A 60 2.72 -1.59 -13.59
N LEU A 61 4.03 -1.83 -13.45
CA LEU A 61 5.06 -0.79 -13.60
C LEU A 61 5.17 -0.30 -15.05
N GLU A 62 5.09 -1.23 -15.99
CA GLU A 62 5.15 -0.97 -17.43
C GLU A 62 3.92 -0.18 -17.88
N VAL A 63 2.73 -0.61 -17.45
CA VAL A 63 1.48 0.11 -17.75
C VAL A 63 1.48 1.49 -17.09
N ALA A 64 1.97 1.60 -15.86
CA ALA A 64 2.08 2.84 -15.11
C ALA A 64 2.98 3.87 -15.82
N GLU A 65 4.15 3.45 -16.27
CA GLU A 65 5.10 4.31 -16.97
C GLU A 65 4.49 4.87 -18.26
N LEU A 66 3.89 4.00 -19.07
CA LEU A 66 3.29 4.38 -20.36
C LEU A 66 2.11 5.34 -20.20
N ASN A 67 1.37 5.26 -19.09
CA ASN A 67 0.12 5.99 -18.90
C ASN A 67 0.22 7.13 -17.87
N ASN A 68 1.40 7.35 -17.27
CA ASN A 68 1.60 8.33 -16.21
C ASN A 68 0.67 8.09 -15.00
N VAL A 69 0.60 6.83 -14.55
CA VAL A 69 -0.22 6.44 -13.39
C VAL A 69 0.71 6.06 -12.24
N ILE A 70 0.57 6.71 -11.09
CA ILE A 70 1.31 6.31 -9.88
C ILE A 70 0.68 5.03 -9.33
N ILE A 71 1.49 4.00 -9.05
CA ILE A 71 1.00 2.76 -8.45
C ILE A 71 1.39 2.69 -6.99
N LEU A 72 0.40 2.60 -6.12
CA LEU A 72 0.58 2.35 -4.69
C LEU A 72 0.37 0.85 -4.44
N PHE A 73 1.31 0.22 -3.73
CA PHE A 73 1.27 -1.18 -3.30
C PHE A 73 1.33 -1.27 -1.77
N PRO A 74 0.21 -1.05 -1.07
CA PRO A 74 0.12 -1.27 0.37
C PRO A 74 0.43 -2.73 0.72
N GLN A 75 0.93 -2.98 1.94
CA GLN A 75 1.35 -4.32 2.36
C GLN A 75 0.65 -4.75 3.64
N ILE A 76 0.13 -5.97 3.64
CA ILE A 76 -0.35 -6.67 4.84
C ILE A 76 0.68 -7.74 5.26
N ILE A 77 0.94 -7.83 6.55
CA ILE A 77 1.82 -8.83 7.14
C ILE A 77 1.01 -9.93 7.84
N ALA A 78 1.54 -11.15 7.83
CA ALA A 78 0.93 -12.25 8.57
C ALA A 78 0.88 -11.95 10.08
N THR A 79 -0.24 -12.25 10.70
CA THR A 79 -0.42 -12.17 12.17
C THR A 79 -0.68 -13.57 12.73
N GLN A 80 0.01 -13.89 13.81
CA GLN A 80 -0.03 -15.22 14.44
C GLN A 80 -0.92 -15.27 15.70
N THR A 81 -1.53 -14.14 16.08
CA THR A 81 -2.41 -14.00 17.25
C THR A 81 -3.87 -14.09 16.84
N ASP A 82 -4.72 -14.72 17.66
CA ASP A 82 -6.14 -14.88 17.35
C ASP A 82 -6.93 -13.55 17.40
N PRO A 83 -7.86 -13.31 16.44
CA PRO A 83 -8.08 -14.11 15.23
C PRO A 83 -6.89 -14.04 14.26
N SER A 84 -6.36 -15.21 13.90
CA SER A 84 -5.11 -15.29 13.14
C SER A 84 -5.30 -14.94 11.66
N ASN A 85 -4.34 -14.20 11.11
CA ASN A 85 -4.19 -13.95 9.68
C ASN A 85 -2.81 -14.44 9.23
N LYS A 86 -2.59 -15.75 9.39
CA LYS A 86 -1.31 -16.42 9.13
C LYS A 86 -0.82 -16.30 7.68
N ASP A 87 -1.75 -16.04 6.76
CA ASP A 87 -1.46 -15.92 5.33
C ASP A 87 -1.28 -14.45 4.90
N GLY A 88 -1.43 -13.48 5.81
CA GLY A 88 -1.24 -12.05 5.52
C GLY A 88 -2.22 -11.53 4.48
N CYS A 89 -3.48 -11.95 4.56
CA CYS A 89 -4.58 -11.52 3.70
C CYS A 89 -5.11 -10.15 4.10
N TRP A 90 -5.70 -9.40 3.16
CA TRP A 90 -6.56 -8.27 3.50
C TRP A 90 -7.74 -8.71 4.38
N ASP A 91 -8.27 -7.82 5.20
CA ASP A 91 -9.41 -8.08 6.08
C ASP A 91 -10.69 -8.05 5.26
N TRP A 92 -11.06 -9.23 4.75
CA TRP A 92 -12.28 -9.45 3.96
C TRP A 92 -13.34 -10.27 4.71
N TRP A 93 -13.04 -10.72 5.92
CA TRP A 93 -13.93 -11.55 6.76
C TRP A 93 -14.11 -11.02 8.18
N GLY A 94 -13.50 -9.88 8.52
CA GLY A 94 -13.69 -9.17 9.79
C GLY A 94 -12.76 -9.59 10.91
N TYR A 95 -11.55 -10.08 10.59
CA TYR A 95 -10.59 -10.51 11.62
C TYR A 95 -10.05 -9.33 12.43
N GLY A 96 -9.98 -8.13 11.85
CA GLY A 96 -9.55 -6.93 12.58
C GLY A 96 -10.71 -6.20 13.24
N SER A 97 -11.87 -6.14 12.55
CA SER A 97 -13.05 -5.41 13.02
C SER A 97 -14.31 -5.78 12.22
N PRO A 98 -15.52 -5.71 12.82
CA PRO A 98 -16.78 -5.76 12.07
C PRO A 98 -16.93 -4.67 10.99
N ASN A 99 -16.16 -3.57 11.09
CA ASN A 99 -16.17 -2.48 10.11
C ASN A 99 -15.30 -2.74 8.87
N TYR A 100 -14.71 -3.93 8.71
CA TYR A 100 -13.73 -4.27 7.67
C TYR A 100 -14.15 -3.84 6.25
N ALA A 101 -15.43 -4.00 5.90
CA ALA A 101 -15.96 -3.70 4.56
C ALA A 101 -16.48 -2.26 4.38
N ASN A 102 -16.36 -1.39 5.38
CA ASN A 102 -16.89 -0.02 5.31
C ASN A 102 -15.80 1.04 5.54
N LYS A 103 -16.18 2.32 5.42
CA LYS A 103 -15.25 3.46 5.51
C LYS A 103 -14.58 3.61 6.89
N LEU A 104 -15.08 2.96 7.93
CA LEU A 104 -14.53 2.94 9.28
C LEU A 104 -13.51 1.80 9.48
N GLY A 105 -13.39 0.88 8.52
CA GLY A 105 -12.42 -0.21 8.57
C GLY A 105 -10.97 0.29 8.58
N ALA A 106 -10.14 -0.28 9.45
CA ALA A 106 -8.77 0.19 9.66
C ALA A 106 -7.90 0.07 8.40
N GLN A 107 -8.08 -0.99 7.61
CA GLN A 107 -7.39 -1.16 6.32
C GLN A 107 -7.87 -0.16 5.27
N MET A 108 -9.18 0.05 5.14
CA MET A 108 -9.76 1.06 4.25
C MET A 108 -9.25 2.46 4.59
N ALA A 109 -9.26 2.83 5.88
CA ALA A 109 -8.75 4.10 6.36
C ALA A 109 -7.23 4.25 6.14
N GLY A 110 -6.46 3.18 6.34
CA GLY A 110 -5.02 3.16 6.10
C GLY A 110 -4.67 3.42 4.64
N VAL A 111 -5.29 2.69 3.71
CA VAL A 111 -5.09 2.89 2.26
C VAL A 111 -5.50 4.30 1.86
N LYS A 112 -6.63 4.82 2.37
CA LYS A 112 -7.06 6.20 2.10
C LYS A 112 -6.03 7.24 2.54
N LYS A 113 -5.44 7.07 3.73
CA LYS A 113 -4.37 7.96 4.23
C LYS A 113 -3.12 7.92 3.35
N MET A 114 -2.73 6.74 2.85
CA MET A 114 -1.63 6.61 1.90
C MET A 114 -1.92 7.35 0.58
N ILE A 115 -3.13 7.21 0.03
CA ILE A 115 -3.56 7.95 -1.17
C ILE A 115 -3.50 9.47 -0.93
N ASP A 116 -4.00 9.94 0.21
CA ASP A 116 -3.99 11.38 0.53
C ASP A 116 -2.56 11.92 0.67
N CYS A 117 -1.66 11.15 1.29
CA CYS A 117 -0.24 11.48 1.37
C CYS A 117 0.38 11.63 -0.02
N LEU A 118 0.15 10.67 -0.93
CA LEU A 118 0.65 10.76 -2.30
C LEU A 118 0.07 11.96 -3.07
N ARG A 119 -1.22 12.29 -2.85
CA ARG A 119 -1.82 13.49 -3.44
C ARG A 119 -1.16 14.78 -2.94
N ALA A 120 -0.84 14.86 -1.66
CA ALA A 120 -0.13 16.01 -1.09
C ALA A 120 1.29 16.14 -1.68
N ILE A 121 2.02 15.02 -1.82
CA ILE A 121 3.33 14.99 -2.47
C ILE A 121 3.22 15.47 -3.93
N ASN A 122 2.25 14.95 -4.68
CA ASN A 122 2.02 15.39 -6.07
C ASN A 122 1.69 16.87 -6.16
N ALA A 123 0.86 17.41 -5.25
CA ALA A 123 0.57 18.83 -5.22
C ALA A 123 1.84 19.67 -5.01
N ALA A 124 2.75 19.22 -4.14
CA ALA A 124 4.02 19.91 -3.89
C ALA A 124 5.00 19.82 -5.07
N LEU A 125 5.02 18.71 -5.82
CA LEU A 125 5.85 18.55 -7.02
C LEU A 125 5.37 19.37 -8.23
N ASN A 126 4.10 19.77 -8.23
CA ASN A 126 3.45 20.49 -9.32
C ASN A 126 3.27 22.00 -9.03
N ALA A 127 3.73 22.47 -7.87
CA ALA A 127 3.69 23.87 -7.45
C ALA A 127 4.95 24.60 -7.95
#